data_AF-A0A969QAI5-F1
#
_entry.id   AF-A0A969QAI5-F1
#
_cell.length_a   1.000
_cell.length_b   1.000
_cell.length_c   1.000
_cell.angle_alpha   90.00
_cell.angle_beta   90.00
_cell.angle_gamma   90.00
#
_symmetry.space_group_name_H-M   'P 1'
#
loop_
_entity.id
_entity.type
_entity.pdbx_description
1 polymer ?
#
loop_
_entity_poly.entity_id
_entity_poly.type
_entity_poly.pdbx_seq_one_letter_code
_entity_poly.pdbx_strand_id
1 'polypeptide(L)' 'MAHLLHIDCSPRGERSHSRHLTKEFIAAWKTTYPADTVTYRDIGRHPVPHVDEQFVAAAYTAPEKRTILWQISIIRFSH' A
#
# COMPACT_ATOMS: atom_id res chain seq x y z
N MET A 1 -19.99 -6.62 5.45
CA MET A 1 -19.23 -5.46 4.97
C MET A 1 -17.80 -5.90 4.81
N ALA A 2 -17.35 -6.00 3.56
CA ALA A 2 -15.95 -6.24 3.26
C ALA A 2 -15.18 -4.91 3.17
N HIS A 3 -13.87 -5.00 3.41
CA HIS A 3 -12.93 -3.92 3.15
C HIS A 3 -11.91 -4.43 2.12
N LEU A 4 -11.93 -3.87 0.92
CA LEU A 4 -11.03 -4.27 -0.17
C LEU A 4 -9.76 -3.42 -0.15
N LEU A 5 -8.61 -4.08 -0.29
CA LEU A 5 -7.34 -3.44 -0.55
C LEU A 5 -6.97 -3.61 -2.02
N HIS A 6 -7.05 -2.54 -2.80
CA HIS A 6 -6.65 -2.49 -4.20
C HIS A 6 -5.20 -2.03 -4.30
N ILE A 7 -4.30 -2.92 -4.71
CA ILE A 7 -2.88 -2.63 -4.91
C ILE A 7 -2.52 -2.69 -6.39
N ASP A 8 -2.02 -1.58 -6.94
CA ASP A 8 -1.46 -1.53 -8.28
C ASP A 8 0.08 -1.56 -8.25
N CYS A 9 0.67 -2.55 -8.93
CA CYS A 9 2.13 -2.72 -8.97
C CYS A 9 2.77 -2.30 -10.30
N SER A 10 1.98 -2.14 -11.35
CA SER A 10 2.52 -1.87 -12.69
C SER A 10 3.17 -0.48 -12.73
N PRO A 11 4.41 -0.32 -13.19
CA PRO A 11 5.03 1.01 -13.35
C PRO A 11 4.41 1.78 -14.53
N ARG A 12 3.75 1.06 -15.45
CA ARG A 12 3.02 1.66 -16.56
C ARG A 12 1.75 2.31 -15.99
N GLY A 13 1.51 3.57 -16.33
CA GLY A 13 0.28 4.31 -16.00
C GLY A 13 -0.90 3.88 -16.88
N GLU A 14 -1.49 4.81 -17.61
CA GLU A 14 -2.64 4.56 -18.51
C GLU A 14 -2.41 3.44 -19.53
N ARG A 15 -1.16 3.17 -19.91
CA ARG A 15 -0.79 2.07 -20.80
C ARG A 15 -0.78 0.69 -20.12
N SER A 16 -1.19 0.59 -18.87
CA SER A 16 -1.20 -0.68 -18.13
C SER A 16 -2.54 -1.37 -18.22
N HIS A 17 -2.53 -2.55 -18.85
CA HIS A 17 -3.71 -3.41 -18.92
C HIS A 17 -4.11 -3.91 -17.53
N SER A 18 -3.16 -4.21 -16.63
CA SER A 18 -3.50 -4.69 -15.30
C SER A 18 -4.21 -3.63 -14.46
N ARG A 19 -3.77 -2.36 -14.55
CA ARG A 19 -4.44 -1.24 -13.86
C ARG A 19 -5.83 -0.98 -14.41
N HIS A 20 -5.99 -1.12 -15.73
CA HIS A 20 -7.29 -0.97 -16.37
C HIS A 20 -8.27 -2.04 -15.85
N LEU A 21 -7.85 -3.30 -15.82
CA LEU A 21 -8.68 -4.41 -15.34
C LEU A 21 -9.05 -4.26 -13.86
N THR A 22 -8.12 -3.87 -12.98
CA THR A 22 -8.42 -3.67 -11.56
C THR A 22 -9.35 -2.48 -11.33
N LYS A 23 -9.22 -1.40 -12.12
CA LYS A 23 -10.16 -0.27 -12.09
C LYS A 23 -11.58 -0.70 -12.43
N GLU A 24 -11.76 -1.48 -13.50
CA GLU A 24 -13.08 -2.00 -13.90
C GLU A 24 -13.66 -2.93 -12.83
N PHE A 25 -12.84 -3.80 -12.25
CA PHE A 25 -13.26 -4.67 -11.15
C PHE A 25 -13.79 -3.88 -9.94
N ILE A 26 -13.06 -2.84 -9.50
CA ILE A 26 -13.47 -2.02 -8.35
C ILE A 26 -14.74 -1.22 -8.66
N ALA A 27 -14.92 -0.74 -9.89
CA ALA A 27 -16.13 -0.05 -10.31
C ALA A 27 -17.36 -0.98 -10.23
N ALA A 28 -17.23 -2.20 -10.75
CA ALA A 28 -18.27 -3.22 -10.67
C ALA A 28 -18.56 -3.63 -9.21
N TRP A 29 -17.51 -3.77 -8.37
CA TRP A 29 -17.66 -4.13 -6.96
C TRP A 29 -18.45 -3.08 -6.18
N LYS A 30 -18.10 -1.79 -6.30
CA LYS A 30 -18.79 -0.70 -5.60
C LYS A 30 -20.25 -0.55 -6.01
N THR A 31 -20.56 -0.90 -7.26
CA THR A 31 -21.94 -0.92 -7.76
C THR A 31 -22.74 -2.06 -7.14
N THR A 32 -22.13 -3.24 -7.00
CA THR A 32 -22.76 -4.44 -6.45
C THR A 32 -22.89 -4.39 -4.93
N TYR A 33 -21.88 -3.84 -4.24
CA TYR A 33 -21.76 -3.79 -2.79
C TYR A 33 -21.51 -2.36 -2.31
N PRO A 34 -22.53 -1.48 -2.31
CA PRO A 34 -22.35 -0.05 -2.00
C PRO A 34 -21.95 0.23 -0.55
N ALA A 35 -22.16 -0.72 0.37
CA ALA A 35 -21.75 -0.61 1.77
C ALA A 35 -20.30 -1.07 2.02
N ASP A 36 -19.66 -1.70 1.03
CA ASP A 36 -18.26 -2.11 1.16
C ASP A 36 -17.32 -0.93 0.91
N THR A 37 -16.15 -1.00 1.52
CA THR A 37 -15.13 0.07 1.46
C THR A 37 -13.90 -0.39 0.71
N VAL A 38 -13.16 0.57 0.13
CA VAL A 38 -11.96 0.29 -0.66
C VAL A 38 -10.83 1.22 -0.26
N THR A 39 -9.68 0.66 0.10
CA THR A 39 -8.41 1.39 0.23
C THR A 39 -7.57 1.12 -1.02
N TYR A 40 -7.06 2.18 -1.64
CA TYR A 40 -6.20 2.10 -2.81
C TYR A 40 -4.74 2.39 -2.45
N ARG A 41 -3.81 1.56 -2.93
CA ARG A 41 -2.36 1.76 -2.77
C ARG A 41 -1.64 1.53 -4.10
N ASP A 42 -0.87 2.51 -4.53
CA ASP A 42 -0.14 2.46 -5.80
C ASP A 42 1.37 2.33 -5.58
N ILE A 43 1.87 1.09 -5.50
CA ILE A 43 3.31 0.84 -5.32
C ILE A 43 4.09 0.89 -6.64
N GLY A 44 3.40 0.86 -7.78
CA GLY A 44 4.03 1.03 -9.09
C GLY A 44 4.45 2.47 -9.38
N ARG A 45 3.72 3.46 -8.85
CA ARG A 45 4.07 4.89 -8.93
C ARG A 45 4.71 5.44 -7.65
N HIS A 46 4.37 4.88 -6.49
CA HIS A 46 4.94 5.27 -5.20
C HIS A 46 5.69 4.06 -4.62
N PRO A 47 6.90 3.78 -5.12
CA PRO A 47 7.64 2.59 -4.72
C PRO A 47 7.92 2.62 -3.22
N VAL A 48 7.73 1.45 -2.59
CA VAL A 48 8.15 1.26 -1.21
C VAL A 48 9.68 1.26 -1.15
N PRO A 49 10.31 1.95 -0.18
CA PRO A 49 11.76 1.92 -0.02
C PRO A 49 12.31 0.50 0.10
N HIS A 50 13.58 0.32 -0.26
CA HIS A 50 14.27 -0.94 0.02
C HIS A 50 14.44 -1.14 1.53
N VAL A 51 14.32 -2.39 1.96
CA VAL A 51 14.59 -2.81 3.34
C VAL A 51 16.06 -2.58 3.67
N ASP A 52 16.31 -1.93 4.81
CA ASP A 52 17.64 -1.69 5.36
C ASP A 52 17.71 -2.14 6.84
N GLU A 53 18.91 -2.11 7.42
CA GLU A 53 19.13 -2.53 8.81
C GLU A 53 18.32 -1.70 9.81
N GLN A 54 18.15 -0.39 9.56
CA GLN A 54 17.36 0.47 10.44
C GLN A 54 15.89 0.07 10.44
N PHE A 55 15.33 -0.29 9.28
CA PHE A 55 13.97 -0.78 9.18
C PHE A 55 13.81 -2.10 9.93
N VAL A 56 14.74 -3.05 9.76
CA VAL A 56 14.69 -4.34 10.46
C VAL A 56 14.74 -4.11 11.97
N ALA A 57 15.69 -3.32 12.47
CA ALA A 57 15.79 -3.01 13.89
C ALA A 57 14.50 -2.36 14.42
N ALA A 58 13.89 -1.45 13.67
CA ALA A 58 12.63 -0.81 14.02
C ALA A 58 11.45 -1.79 14.05
N ALA A 59 11.34 -2.66 13.04
CA ALA A 59 10.22 -3.60 12.86
C ALA A 59 10.11 -4.62 14.00
N TYR A 60 11.25 -5.04 14.56
CA TYR A 60 11.30 -6.01 15.67
C TYR A 60 11.41 -5.38 17.06
N THR A 61 11.42 -4.04 17.15
CA THR A 61 11.45 -3.31 18.43
C THR A 61 10.07 -2.72 18.74
N ALA A 62 9.58 -2.87 19.97
CA ALA A 62 8.33 -2.26 20.41
C ALA A 62 8.38 -0.72 20.29
N PRO A 63 7.29 -0.03 19.87
CA PRO A 63 7.31 1.41 19.58
C PRO A 63 7.95 2.27 20.67
N GLU A 64 7.66 1.99 21.94
CA GLU A 64 8.16 2.70 23.11
C GLU A 64 9.67 2.55 23.35
N LYS A 65 10.32 1.57 22.71
CA LYS A 65 11.77 1.31 22.79
C LYS A 65 12.53 1.75 21.54
N ARG A 66 11.86 2.32 20.54
CA ARG A 66 12.50 2.76 19.31
C ARG A 66 13.25 4.07 19.52
N THR A 67 14.44 4.16 18.93
CA THR A 67 15.10 5.45 18.75
C THR A 67 14.32 6.28 17.72
N ILE A 68 14.56 7.60 17.70
CA ILE A 68 13.98 8.49 16.69
C ILE A 68 14.31 8.02 15.27
N LEU A 69 15.54 7.57 15.02
CA LEU A 69 15.95 7.08 13.70
C LEU A 69 15.17 5.84 13.27
N TRP A 70 14.93 4.91 14.19
CA TRP A 70 14.12 3.72 13.92
C TRP A 70 12.64 4.07 13.69
N GLN A 71 12.11 5.04 14.44
CA GLN A 71 10.76 5.53 14.22
C GLN A 71 10.60 6.21 12.85
N ILE A 72 11.60 6.98 12.41
CA ILE A 72 11.61 7.59 11.07
C ILE A 72 11.70 6.49 9.99
N SER A 73 12.56 5.49 10.18
CA SER A 73 12.72 4.40 9.21
C SER A 73 11.43 3.62 9.00
N ILE A 74 10.68 3.28 10.06
CA ILE A 74 9.43 2.52 9.91
C ILE A 74 8.29 3.33 9.27
N ILE A 75 8.21 4.63 9.55
CA ILE A 75 7.23 5.53 8.91
C ILE A 75 7.46 5.60 7.41
N ARG A 76 8.72 5.55 6.95
CA ARG A 76 9.10 5.57 5.52
C ARG A 76 8.43 4.45 4.70
N PHE A 77 8.03 3.35 5.32
CA PHE A 77 7.37 2.19 4.68
C PHE A 77 5.84 2.22 4.77
N SER A 78 5.28 3.17 5.51
CA SER A 78 3.86 3.21 5.91
C SER A 78 2.99 4.13 5.04
N HIS A 79 3.47 4.53 3.86
CA HIS A 79 2.74 5.34 2.86
C HIS A 79 2.15 4.49 1.72
#